data_AF-A0A809S4A9-F1
#
_entry.id   AF-A0A809S4A9-F1
#
_cell.length_a   1.000
_cell.length_b   1.000
_cell.length_c   1.000
_cell.angle_alpha   90.00
_cell.angle_beta   90.00
_cell.angle_gamma   90.00
#
_symmetry.space_group_name_H-M   'P 1'
#
loop_
_entity.id
_entity.type
_entity.pdbx_description
1 polymer ?
#
loop_
_entity_poly.entity_id
_entity_poly.type
_entity_poly.pdbx_seq_one_letter_code
_entity_poly.pdbx_strand_id
1 'polypeptide(L)'
;MPKFKENDRVRIATRETTLEDRMMNRYFDHMAGLTGTVQNVYGRDQIAVKIDVESAGAVARDVHKVSTKRMREKFASSIGEEQKRELTKEELEFTPHYMLLLREADLESLK
;
A
#
# COMPACT_ATOMS: atom_id res chain seq x y z
N MET A 1 7.20 11.46 19.96
CA MET A 1 6.09 11.58 18.98
C MET A 1 6.64 11.35 17.58
N PRO A 2 5.88 10.66 16.72
CA PRO A 2 6.19 10.55 15.30
C PRO A 2 6.00 11.91 14.61
N LYS A 3 6.81 12.15 13.57
CA LYS A 3 6.86 13.35 12.73
C LYS A 3 5.66 13.44 11.78
N PHE A 4 5.18 12.30 11.30
CA PHE A 4 4.07 12.21 10.36
C PHE A 4 2.74 11.95 11.08
N LYS A 5 1.64 12.37 10.46
CA LYS A 5 0.26 12.11 10.87
C LYS A 5 -0.55 11.53 9.72
N GLU A 6 -1.75 11.04 10.05
CA GLU A 6 -2.71 10.58 9.04
C GLU A 6 -3.00 11.64 8.00
N ASN A 7 -3.16 11.18 6.75
CA ASN A 7 -3.37 11.98 5.54
C ASN A 7 -2.15 12.79 5.05
N ASP A 8 -0.99 12.71 5.71
CA ASP A 8 0.23 13.31 5.17
C ASP A 8 0.65 12.62 3.86
N ARG A 9 1.09 13.43 2.90
CA ARG A 9 1.69 12.97 1.65
C ARG A 9 3.18 12.72 1.86
N VAL A 10 3.62 11.54 1.44
CA VAL A 10 4.99 11.08 1.67
C VAL A 10 5.58 10.42 0.44
N ARG A 11 6.91 10.43 0.39
CA ARG A 11 7.75 9.66 -0.52
C ARG A 11 8.67 8.76 0.28
N ILE A 12 8.92 7.55 -0.20
CA ILE A 12 9.92 6.66 0.39
C ILE A 12 11.31 7.18 0.01
N ALA A 13 12.14 7.45 1.01
CA ALA A 13 13.50 7.96 0.84
C ALA A 13 14.36 6.99 0.02
N THR A 14 15.22 7.53 -0.84
CA THR A 14 16.19 6.72 -1.58
C THR A 14 17.45 6.53 -0.76
N ARG A 15 17.71 5.30 -0.32
CA ARG A 15 18.96 4.89 0.33
C ARG A 15 19.35 3.47 -0.05
N GLU A 16 20.59 3.11 0.24
CA GLU A 16 21.07 1.73 0.11
C GLU A 16 20.37 0.81 1.12
N THR A 17 19.97 -0.38 0.65
CA THR A 17 19.43 -1.43 1.50
C THR A 17 20.55 -2.06 2.34
N THR A 18 20.39 -2.07 3.66
CA THR A 18 21.35 -2.69 4.58
C THR A 18 21.11 -4.19 4.75
N LEU A 19 22.07 -4.91 5.35
CA LEU A 19 21.87 -6.32 5.70
C LEU A 19 20.71 -6.51 6.68
N GLU A 20 20.55 -5.61 7.66
CA GLU A 20 19.45 -5.66 8.62
C GLU A 20 18.09 -5.49 7.92
N ASP A 21 17.99 -4.59 6.93
CA ASP A 21 16.74 -4.40 6.18
C ASP A 21 16.32 -5.68 5.44
N ARG A 22 17.28 -6.42 4.88
CA ARG A 22 17.03 -7.71 4.21
C ARG A 22 16.63 -8.79 5.20
N MET A 23 17.26 -8.85 6.38
CA MET A 23 16.92 -9.83 7.40
C MET A 23 15.53 -9.57 8.01
N MET A 24 15.17 -8.30 8.17
CA MET A 24 13.93 -7.88 8.82
C MET A 24 12.79 -7.57 7.84
N ASN A 25 13.03 -7.70 6.52
CA ASN A 25 12.10 -7.34 5.44
C ASN A 25 11.54 -5.91 5.57
N ARG A 26 12.40 -4.95 5.95
CA ARG A 26 11.98 -3.57 6.29
C ARG A 26 12.03 -2.58 5.14
N TYR A 27 13.01 -2.75 4.26
CA TYR A 27 13.23 -1.85 3.14
C TYR A 27 13.88 -2.63 2.00
N PHE A 28 13.44 -2.34 0.78
CA PHE A 28 13.97 -2.93 -0.44
C PHE A 28 14.18 -1.82 -1.47
N ASP A 29 15.19 -1.97 -2.32
CA ASP A 29 15.56 -0.94 -3.30
C ASP A 29 14.41 -0.52 -4.23
N HIS A 30 13.50 -1.45 -4.56
CA HIS A 30 12.34 -1.17 -5.42
C HIS A 30 11.24 -0.33 -4.74
N MET A 31 11.35 -0.10 -3.43
CA MET A 31 10.45 0.78 -2.68
C MET A 31 10.90 2.24 -2.75
N ALA A 32 12.17 2.50 -3.09
CA ALA A 32 12.72 3.84 -3.17
C ALA A 32 11.91 4.70 -4.15
N GLY A 33 11.55 5.91 -3.72
CA GLY A 33 10.85 6.88 -4.56
C GLY A 33 9.35 6.64 -4.74
N LEU A 34 8.78 5.53 -4.23
CA LEU A 34 7.33 5.35 -4.22
C LEU A 34 6.66 6.47 -3.43
N THR A 35 5.49 6.90 -3.89
CA THR A 35 4.70 7.94 -3.23
C THR A 35 3.44 7.36 -2.63
N GLY A 36 2.91 8.02 -1.60
CA GLY A 36 1.70 7.57 -0.96
C GLY A 36 1.16 8.53 0.09
N THR A 37 0.10 8.09 0.75
CA THR A 37 -0.55 8.82 1.84
C THR A 37 -0.49 7.99 3.11
N VAL A 38 -0.09 8.62 4.22
CA VAL A 38 -0.14 7.98 5.54
C VAL A 38 -1.59 7.66 5.89
N GLN A 39 -1.87 6.39 6.18
CA GLN A 39 -3.19 5.92 6.63
C GLN A 39 -3.24 5.79 8.15
N ASN A 40 -2.14 5.35 8.77
CA ASN A 40 -2.08 5.21 10.22
C ASN A 40 -0.63 5.26 10.71
N VAL A 41 -0.43 5.65 11.96
CA VAL A 41 0.88 5.73 12.62
C VAL A 41 0.83 4.93 13.92
N TYR A 42 1.44 3.74 13.92
CA TYR A 42 1.54 2.89 15.11
C TYR A 42 2.75 3.24 15.97
N GLY A 43 3.76 3.88 15.38
CA GLY A 43 4.99 4.31 16.03
C GLY A 43 6.02 4.76 15.01
N ARG A 44 7.23 5.08 15.46
CA ARG A 44 8.31 5.52 14.57
C ARG A 44 8.80 4.44 13.62
N ASP A 45 8.69 3.17 14.01
CA ASP A 45 9.14 2.05 13.18
C ASP A 45 8.02 1.43 12.34
N GLN A 46 6.77 1.88 12.54
CA GLN A 46 5.60 1.31 11.89
C GLN A 46 4.60 2.40 11.51
N ILE A 47 4.77 2.91 10.30
CA ILE A 47 3.87 3.85 9.65
C ILE A 47 3.23 3.14 8.47
N ALA A 48 1.90 3.08 8.45
CA ALA A 48 1.13 2.48 7.37
C ALA A 48 0.90 3.53 6.28
N VAL A 49 1.50 3.30 5.11
CA VAL A 49 1.38 4.18 3.95
C VAL A 49 0.61 3.45 2.85
N LYS A 50 -0.45 4.09 2.37
CA LYS A 50 -1.14 3.69 1.14
C LYS A 50 -0.35 4.21 -0.04
N ILE A 51 0.27 3.32 -0.79
CA ILE A 51 1.08 3.63 -1.95
C ILE A 51 0.18 3.95 -3.13
N ASP A 52 0.56 5.00 -3.87
CA ASP A 52 -0.02 5.28 -5.17
C ASP A 52 0.54 4.24 -6.14
N VAL A 53 -0.29 3.28 -6.55
CA VAL A 53 0.13 2.16 -7.40
C VAL A 53 0.80 2.66 -8.69
N GLU A 54 0.40 3.81 -9.21
CA GLU A 54 1.01 4.44 -10.39
C GLU A 54 2.47 4.86 -10.20
N SER A 55 2.93 5.06 -8.96
CA SER A 55 4.35 5.31 -8.66
C SER A 55 5.20 4.04 -8.73
N ALA A 56 4.59 2.86 -8.74
CA ALA A 56 5.30 1.59 -8.75
C ALA A 56 5.75 1.17 -10.15
N GLY A 57 6.78 0.33 -10.20
CA GLY A 57 7.26 -0.27 -11.44
C GLY A 57 6.17 -1.07 -12.16
N ALA A 58 6.27 -1.18 -13.49
CA ALA A 58 5.25 -1.82 -14.34
C ALA A 58 4.83 -3.21 -13.84
N VAL A 59 5.81 -4.04 -13.43
CA VAL A 59 5.56 -5.38 -12.89
C VAL A 59 4.67 -5.34 -11.64
N ALA A 60 4.97 -4.46 -10.68
CA ALA A 60 4.18 -4.35 -9.45
C ALA A 60 2.75 -3.86 -9.74
N ARG A 61 2.58 -2.95 -10.70
CA ARG A 61 1.28 -2.48 -11.17
C ARG A 61 0.46 -3.60 -11.80
N ASP A 62 1.07 -4.39 -12.67
CA ASP A 62 0.41 -5.52 -13.32
C ASP A 62 0.01 -6.61 -12.31
N VAL A 63 0.90 -6.93 -11.36
CA VAL A 63 0.62 -7.87 -10.27
C VAL A 63 -0.54 -7.37 -9.40
N HIS A 64 -0.57 -6.09 -9.06
CA HIS A 64 -1.66 -5.50 -8.30
C HIS A 64 -2.99 -5.59 -9.08
N LYS A 65 -2.98 -5.23 -10.36
CA LYS A 65 -4.16 -5.32 -11.25
C LYS A 65 -4.71 -6.75 -11.34
N VAL A 66 -3.85 -7.73 -11.57
CA VAL A 66 -4.25 -9.15 -11.66
C VAL A 66 -4.78 -9.65 -10.32
N SER A 67 -4.12 -9.28 -9.22
CA SER A 67 -4.55 -9.64 -7.86
C SER A 67 -5.92 -9.06 -7.53
N THR A 68 -6.17 -7.80 -7.87
CA THR A 68 -7.47 -7.15 -7.69
C THR A 68 -8.56 -7.85 -8.47
N LYS A 69 -8.30 -8.21 -9.73
CA LYS A 69 -9.27 -8.98 -10.54
C LYS A 69 -9.61 -10.32 -9.88
N ARG A 70 -8.61 -11.10 -9.47
CA ARG A 70 -8.82 -12.39 -8.79
C ARG A 70 -9.57 -12.25 -7.48
N MET A 71 -9.31 -11.17 -6.73
CA MET A 71 -9.98 -10.92 -5.45
C MET A 71 -11.46 -10.60 -5.66
N ARG A 72 -11.80 -9.79 -6.66
CA ARG A 72 -13.19 -9.52 -7.05
C ARG A 72 -13.91 -10.77 -7.53
N GLU A 73 -13.26 -11.59 -8.37
CA GLU A 73 -13.83 -12.87 -8.84
C GLU A 73 -14.11 -13.82 -7.68
N LYS A 74 -13.16 -13.95 -6.74
CA LYS A 74 -13.34 -14.76 -5.53
C LYS A 74 -14.44 -14.22 -4.62
N PHE A 75 -14.50 -12.90 -4.46
CA PHE A 75 -15.55 -12.26 -3.66
C PHE A 75 -16.94 -12.53 -4.28
N ALA A 76 -17.09 -12.28 -5.58
CA ALA A 76 -18.34 -12.47 -6.32
C ALA A 76 -18.79 -13.94 -6.37
N SER A 77 -17.87 -14.91 -6.35
CA SER A 77 -18.21 -16.34 -6.28
C SER A 77 -18.54 -16.81 -4.86
N SER A 78 -18.11 -16.08 -3.84
CA SER A 78 -18.37 -16.42 -2.43
C SER A 78 -19.69 -15.90 -1.88
N ILE A 79 -20.32 -14.93 -2.55
CA ILE A 79 -21.58 -14.31 -2.12
C ILE A 79 -22.75 -14.79 -2.99
N GLY A 80 -23.91 -14.98 -2.37
CA GLY A 80 -25.15 -15.40 -3.06
C GLY A 80 -25.76 -14.28 -3.90
N GLU A 81 -26.63 -14.63 -4.85
CA GLU A 81 -27.29 -13.65 -5.73
C GLU A 81 -28.15 -12.62 -4.98
N GLU A 82 -28.71 -13.00 -3.83
CA GLU A 82 -29.47 -12.09 -2.97
C GLU A 82 -28.55 -11.02 -2.34
N GLN A 83 -27.39 -11.43 -1.82
CA GLN A 83 -26.37 -10.52 -1.26
C GLN A 83 -25.78 -9.59 -2.34
N LYS A 84 -25.62 -10.06 -3.57
CA LYS A 84 -25.15 -9.22 -4.68
C LYS A 84 -26.09 -8.06 -5.00
N ARG A 85 -27.40 -8.22 -4.77
CA ARG A 85 -28.39 -7.17 -5.03
C ARG A 85 -28.37 -6.07 -3.96
N GLU A 86 -27.88 -6.39 -2.77
CA GLU A 86 -27.71 -5.44 -1.66
C GLU A 86 -26.43 -4.60 -1.81
N LEU A 87 -25.44 -5.11 -2.55
CA LEU A 87 -24.18 -4.41 -2.78
C LEU A 87 -24.26 -3.46 -3.97
N THR A 88 -23.67 -2.30 -3.80
CA THR A 88 -23.45 -1.33 -4.87
C THR A 88 -22.38 -1.85 -5.85
N LYS A 89 -22.35 -1.26 -7.05
CA LYS A 89 -21.30 -1.56 -8.03
C LYS A 89 -19.90 -1.25 -7.49
N GLU A 90 -19.76 -0.19 -6.71
CA GLU A 90 -18.49 0.21 -6.10
C GLU A 90 -18.00 -0.83 -5.09
N GLU A 91 -18.90 -1.41 -4.29
CA GLU A 91 -18.58 -2.48 -3.34
C GLU A 91 -18.22 -3.80 -4.03
N LEU A 92 -18.79 -4.08 -5.20
CA LEU A 92 -18.42 -5.25 -6.02
C LEU A 92 -17.11 -5.03 -6.79
N GLU A 93 -16.84 -3.80 -7.22
CA GLU A 93 -15.66 -3.39 -7.99
C GLU A 93 -14.59 -2.71 -7.11
N PHE A 94 -14.49 -3.11 -5.85
CA PHE A 94 -13.52 -2.54 -4.91
C PHE A 94 -12.07 -2.65 -5.42
N THR A 95 -11.24 -1.66 -5.08
CA THR A 95 -9.80 -1.72 -5.35
C THR A 95 -9.05 -1.83 -4.01
N PRO A 96 -8.35 -2.94 -3.74
CA PRO A 96 -7.60 -3.10 -2.50
C PRO A 96 -6.47 -2.06 -2.44
N HIS A 97 -6.20 -1.55 -1.25
CA HIS A 97 -5.07 -0.65 -1.05
C HIS A 97 -3.74 -1.41 -1.19
N TYR A 98 -2.77 -0.79 -1.87
CA TYR A 98 -1.38 -1.22 -1.79
C TYR A 98 -0.75 -0.58 -0.56
N MET A 99 -0.74 -1.33 0.55
CA MET A 99 -0.20 -0.87 1.84
C MET A 99 1.24 -1.32 2.04
N LEU A 100 2.09 -0.41 2.50
CA LEU A 100 3.43 -0.71 3.02
C LEU A 100 3.55 -0.22 4.46
N LEU A 101 4.23 -1.01 5.30
CA LEU A 101 4.65 -0.61 6.64
C LEU A 101 6.10 -0.14 6.57
N LEU A 102 6.31 1.11 6.95
CA LEU A 102 7.58 1.80 6.78
C LEU A 102 8.03 2.43 8.09
N ARG A 103 9.34 2.64 8.24
CA ARG A 103 9.86 3.46 9.33
C ARG A 103 9.77 4.93 8.96
N GLU A 104 9.60 5.76 9.97
CA GLU A 104 9.65 7.22 9.87
C GLU A 104 10.96 7.72 9.22
N ALA A 105 12.07 7.04 9.50
CA ALA A 105 13.38 7.39 8.94
C ALA A 105 13.46 7.15 7.42
N ASP A 106 12.57 6.31 6.88
CA ASP A 106 12.51 5.97 5.46
C ASP A 106 11.49 6.83 4.70
N LEU A 107 10.91 7.86 5.34
CA LEU A 107 9.87 8.72 4.77
C LEU A 107 10.31 10.18 4.65
N GLU A 108 9.97 10.77 3.51
CA GLU A 108 10.13 12.18 3.19
C GLU A 108 8.75 12.81 2.99
N SER A 109 8.54 14.01 3.53
CA SER A 109 7.29 14.74 3.32
C SER A 109 7.24 15.31 1.91
N LEU A 110 6.13 15.06 1.20
CA LEU A 110 5.75 15.76 -0.01
C LEU A 110 4.74 16.84 0.41
N LYS A 111 5.10 18.11 0.24
CA LYS A 111 4.17 19.23 0.45
C LYS A 111 3.06 19.22 -0.59
#